data_AF-A0AAW2R293-F1
#
_entry.id   AF-A0AAW2R293-F1
#
_cell.length_a   1.000
_cell.length_b   1.000
_cell.length_c   1.000
_cell.angle_alpha   90.00
_cell.angle_beta   90.00
_cell.angle_gamma   90.00
#
_symmetry.space_group_name_H-M   'P 1'
#
loop_
_entity.id
_entity.type
_entity.pdbx_description
1 polymer ?
#
loop_
_entity_poly.entity_id
_entity_poly.type
_entity_poly.pdbx_seq_one_letter_code
_entity_poly.pdbx_strand_id
1 'polypeptide(L)'
;MWSDLLVKISNTPIEFISSIEDDVYLVLESMKNFHKFGISKAEESLNVFFVKVVAYDEARSLSSEKLSRSLLEQQLKKVKDRPQDAQAKVSEEASMVGSTMDKLEHIKKEIVELKEQRTSLCAILKEQKQLDHDAQAKVHEIEEDISALENTTRLNDAIVENLKSLRVRLVILKDDLKSLNCFT
;
A
#
# COMPACT_ATOMS: atom_id res chain seq x y z
N MET A 1 60.64 -54.61 4.90
CA MET A 1 61.00 -53.45 4.05
C MET A 1 60.37 -53.55 2.66
N TRP A 2 60.74 -54.51 1.80
CA TRP A 2 60.12 -54.66 0.48
C TRP A 2 58.61 -54.99 0.54
N SER A 3 58.22 -55.95 1.40
CA SER A 3 56.80 -56.32 1.57
C SER A 3 55.96 -55.16 2.10
N ASP A 4 56.52 -54.36 3.01
CA ASP A 4 55.83 -53.19 3.58
C ASP A 4 55.65 -52.09 2.53
N LEU A 5 56.66 -51.88 1.67
CA LEU A 5 56.57 -50.95 0.54
C LEU A 5 55.51 -51.40 -0.47
N LEU A 6 55.43 -52.69 -0.80
CA LEU A 6 54.41 -53.22 -1.73
C LEU A 6 52.99 -53.00 -1.19
N VAL A 7 52.78 -53.21 0.10
CA VAL A 7 51.50 -52.93 0.76
C VAL A 7 51.20 -51.43 0.73
N LYS A 8 52.20 -50.58 1.01
CA LYS A 8 52.06 -49.11 0.96
C LYS A 8 51.68 -48.63 -0.44
N ILE A 9 52.36 -49.11 -1.48
CA ILE A 9 52.06 -48.81 -2.89
C ILE A 9 50.63 -49.24 -3.24
N SER A 10 50.24 -50.47 -2.90
CA SER A 10 48.93 -51.03 -3.24
C SER A 10 47.77 -50.28 -2.58
N ASN A 11 48.01 -49.71 -1.40
CA ASN A 11 47.00 -48.98 -0.64
C ASN A 11 47.03 -47.46 -0.91
N THR A 12 47.99 -46.96 -1.68
CA THR A 12 48.10 -45.53 -2.00
C THR A 12 47.23 -45.21 -3.21
N PRO A 13 46.19 -44.35 -3.08
CA PRO A 13 45.41 -43.91 -4.23
C PRO A 13 46.29 -43.17 -5.24
N ILE A 14 45.89 -43.17 -6.52
CA ILE A 14 46.67 -42.57 -7.62
C ILE A 14 47.06 -41.11 -7.38
N GLU A 15 46.24 -40.42 -6.60
CA GLU A 15 46.28 -39.00 -6.26
C GLU A 15 47.32 -38.66 -5.18
N PHE A 16 47.89 -39.69 -4.56
CA PHE A 16 48.89 -39.58 -3.50
C PHE A 16 50.15 -40.39 -3.82
N ILE A 17 50.32 -40.85 -5.07
CA ILE A 17 51.48 -41.67 -5.46
C ILE A 17 52.80 -40.90 -5.29
N SER A 18 52.81 -39.57 -5.45
CA SER A 18 53.98 -38.74 -5.15
C SER A 18 54.42 -38.82 -3.69
N SER A 19 53.50 -39.06 -2.76
CA SER A 19 53.81 -39.13 -1.31
C SER A 19 54.64 -40.35 -0.88
N ILE A 20 54.78 -41.36 -1.75
CA ILE A 20 55.54 -42.59 -1.48
C ILE A 20 56.85 -42.67 -2.28
N GLU A 21 57.17 -41.63 -3.04
CA GLU A 21 58.38 -41.55 -3.88
C GLU A 21 59.66 -41.77 -3.05
N ASP A 22 59.79 -41.06 -1.93
CA ASP A 22 60.95 -41.17 -1.04
C ASP A 22 61.12 -42.60 -0.47
N ASP A 23 60.01 -43.28 -0.14
CA ASP A 23 60.06 -44.66 0.36
C ASP A 23 60.53 -45.64 -0.72
N VAL A 24 60.13 -45.42 -1.98
CA VAL A 24 60.54 -46.24 -3.12
C VAL A 24 62.04 -46.04 -3.39
N TYR A 25 62.53 -44.80 -3.35
CA TYR A 25 63.96 -44.51 -3.51
C TYR A 25 64.81 -45.05 -2.37
N LEU A 26 64.32 -44.98 -1.13
CA LEU A 26 65.00 -45.56 0.03
C LEU A 26 65.25 -47.07 -0.13
N VAL A 27 64.25 -47.79 -0.67
CA VAL A 27 64.37 -49.23 -0.91
C VAL A 27 65.27 -49.53 -2.12
N LEU A 28 65.18 -48.76 -3.20
CA LEU A 28 66.08 -48.88 -4.36
C LEU A 28 67.54 -48.69 -3.96
N GLU A 29 67.86 -47.65 -3.19
CA GLU A 29 69.22 -47.35 -2.74
C GLU A 29 69.74 -48.48 -1.83
N SER A 30 68.87 -49.00 -0.95
CA SER A 30 69.21 -50.17 -0.14
C SER A 30 69.53 -51.39 -1.00
N MET A 31 68.75 -51.65 -2.07
CA MET A 31 68.98 -52.76 -3.00
C MET A 31 70.27 -52.60 -3.83
N LYS A 32 70.63 -51.35 -4.18
CA LYS A 32 71.85 -51.00 -4.93
C LYS A 32 73.13 -51.34 -4.15
N ASN A 33 73.10 -51.15 -2.84
CA ASN A 33 74.21 -51.44 -1.93
C ASN A 33 74.46 -52.94 -1.75
N PHE A 34 73.48 -53.80 -2.06
CA PHE A 34 73.71 -55.23 -2.21
C PHE A 34 74.12 -55.49 -3.67
N HIS A 35 75.44 -55.56 -3.94
CA HIS A 35 76.10 -55.78 -5.25
C HIS A 35 75.65 -57.01 -6.09
N LYS A 36 74.52 -57.64 -5.75
CA LYS A 36 73.97 -58.87 -6.30
C LYS A 36 72.82 -58.66 -7.30
N PHE A 37 72.31 -57.43 -7.46
CA PHE A 37 71.14 -57.15 -8.29
C PHE A 37 71.38 -56.02 -9.30
N GLY A 38 71.16 -56.29 -10.59
CA GLY A 38 71.15 -55.28 -11.65
C GLY A 38 69.81 -54.55 -11.70
N ILE A 39 69.65 -53.49 -10.91
CA ILE A 39 68.37 -52.75 -10.76
C ILE A 39 68.27 -51.48 -11.61
N SER A 40 69.30 -51.11 -12.37
CA SER A 40 69.37 -49.83 -13.09
C SER A 40 68.19 -49.57 -14.03
N LYS A 41 67.69 -50.61 -14.72
CA LYS A 41 66.53 -50.48 -15.61
C LYS A 41 65.22 -50.21 -14.84
N ALA A 42 65.10 -50.76 -13.64
CA ALA A 42 63.94 -50.53 -12.77
C ALA A 42 64.00 -49.13 -12.16
N GLU A 43 65.19 -48.68 -11.73
CA GLU A 43 65.45 -47.32 -11.25
C GLU A 43 65.09 -46.27 -12.33
N GLU A 44 65.56 -46.47 -13.57
CA GLU A 44 65.22 -45.58 -14.69
C GLU A 44 63.72 -45.55 -15.00
N SER A 45 63.05 -46.71 -14.95
CA SER A 45 61.60 -46.79 -15.17
C SER A 45 60.80 -46.09 -14.07
N LEU A 46 61.26 -46.20 -12.82
CA LEU A 46 60.65 -45.53 -11.66
C LEU A 46 60.87 -44.02 -11.70
N ASN A 47 62.07 -43.55 -12.10
CA ASN A 47 62.33 -42.13 -12.33
C ASN A 47 61.35 -41.55 -13.36
N VAL A 48 61.19 -42.22 -14.51
CA VAL A 48 60.25 -41.78 -15.55
C VAL A 48 58.81 -41.80 -15.06
N PHE A 49 58.45 -42.78 -14.21
CA PHE A 49 57.13 -42.87 -13.62
C PHE A 49 56.86 -41.70 -12.67
N PHE A 50 57.74 -41.42 -11.71
CA PHE A 50 57.54 -40.32 -10.76
C PHE A 50 57.55 -38.95 -11.42
N VAL A 51 58.38 -38.72 -12.44
CA VAL A 51 58.30 -37.50 -13.26
C VAL A 51 56.91 -37.30 -13.87
N LYS A 52 56.26 -38.38 -14.33
CA LYS A 52 54.90 -38.31 -14.87
C LYS A 52 53.84 -38.10 -13.79
N VAL A 53 54.03 -38.67 -12.60
CA VAL A 53 53.14 -38.47 -11.45
C VAL A 53 53.17 -37.02 -10.99
N VAL A 54 54.36 -36.42 -10.87
CA VAL A 54 54.51 -35.00 -10.53
C VAL A 54 53.81 -34.10 -11.56
N ALA A 55 54.02 -34.35 -12.85
CA ALA A 55 53.35 -33.60 -13.91
C ALA A 55 51.82 -33.74 -13.87
N TYR A 56 51.31 -34.92 -13.51
CA TYR A 56 49.88 -35.17 -13.33
C TYR A 56 49.31 -34.40 -12.12
N ASP A 57 50.01 -34.43 -10.98
CA ASP A 57 49.61 -33.74 -9.76
C ASP A 57 49.58 -32.21 -9.96
N GLU A 58 50.58 -31.66 -10.66
CA GLU A 58 50.61 -30.25 -11.04
C GLU A 58 49.42 -29.85 -11.94
N ALA A 59 49.16 -30.63 -12.99
CA ALA A 59 48.05 -30.36 -13.91
C ALA A 59 46.68 -30.46 -13.22
N ARG A 60 46.52 -31.45 -12.32
CA ARG A 60 45.32 -31.62 -11.51
C ARG A 60 45.13 -30.46 -10.53
N SER A 61 46.19 -30.04 -9.85
CA SER A 61 46.18 -28.92 -8.91
C SER A 61 45.77 -27.61 -9.60
N LEU A 62 46.39 -27.31 -10.76
CA LEU A 62 46.05 -26.15 -11.58
C LEU A 62 44.59 -26.16 -12.05
N SER A 63 44.07 -27.32 -12.45
CA SER A 63 42.67 -27.49 -12.85
C SER A 63 41.70 -27.23 -11.70
N SER A 64 42.00 -27.77 -10.51
CA SER A 64 41.22 -27.57 -9.29
C SER A 64 41.21 -26.09 -8.85
N GLU A 65 42.37 -25.43 -8.91
CA GLU A 65 42.52 -24.02 -8.58
C GLU A 65 41.75 -23.12 -9.56
N LYS A 66 41.75 -23.47 -10.85
CA LYS A 66 40.98 -22.75 -11.88
C LYS A 66 39.48 -22.89 -11.67
N LEU A 67 39.00 -24.10 -11.34
CA LEU A 67 37.58 -24.35 -11.05
C LEU A 67 37.14 -23.56 -9.81
N SER A 68 37.93 -23.59 -8.73
CA SER A 68 37.64 -22.87 -7.50
C SER A 68 37.65 -21.35 -7.67
N ARG A 69 38.61 -20.79 -8.43
CA ARG A 69 38.59 -19.36 -8.80
C ARG A 69 37.35 -18.97 -9.58
N SER A 70 36.98 -19.75 -10.60
CA SER A 70 35.80 -19.45 -11.42
C SER A 70 34.48 -19.47 -10.62
N LEU A 71 34.38 -20.39 -9.64
CA LEU A 71 33.24 -20.46 -8.75
C LEU A 71 33.18 -19.24 -7.81
N LEU A 72 34.33 -18.84 -7.25
CA LEU A 72 34.43 -17.65 -6.41
C LEU A 72 34.07 -16.36 -7.17
N GLU A 73 34.53 -16.21 -8.41
CA GLU A 73 34.16 -15.08 -9.28
C GLU A 73 32.66 -15.03 -9.56
N GLN A 74 32.04 -16.19 -9.85
CA GLN A 74 30.60 -16.26 -10.07
C GLN A 74 29.81 -15.91 -8.80
N GLN A 75 30.27 -16.36 -7.62
CA GLN A 75 29.65 -16.00 -6.35
C GLN A 75 29.83 -14.52 -6.03
N LEU A 76 31.02 -13.97 -6.24
CA LEU A 76 31.29 -12.55 -6.02
C LEU A 76 30.42 -11.67 -6.91
N LYS A 77 30.22 -12.07 -8.18
CA LYS A 77 29.31 -11.38 -9.09
C LYS A 77 27.86 -11.43 -8.59
N LYS A 78 27.36 -12.61 -8.20
CA LYS A 78 26.01 -12.74 -7.61
C LYS A 78 25.82 -11.93 -6.33
N VAL A 79 26.84 -11.88 -5.47
CA VAL A 79 26.81 -11.09 -4.23
C VAL A 79 26.89 -9.59 -4.52
N LYS A 80 27.58 -9.17 -5.59
CA LYS A 80 27.70 -7.77 -6.00
C LYS A 80 26.43 -7.23 -6.66
N ASP A 81 25.72 -8.06 -7.42
CA ASP A 81 24.51 -7.65 -8.15
C ASP A 81 23.28 -7.57 -7.20
N ARG A 82 23.22 -8.42 -6.17
CA ARG A 82 22.11 -8.46 -5.19
C ARG A 82 21.81 -7.11 -4.51
N PRO A 83 22.80 -6.37 -3.99
CA PRO A 83 22.60 -5.05 -3.39
C PRO A 83 22.11 -4.00 -4.38
N GLN A 84 22.53 -4.06 -5.65
CA GLN A 84 22.10 -3.10 -6.68
C GLN A 84 20.62 -3.28 -7.01
N ASP A 85 20.18 -4.52 -7.19
CA ASP A 85 18.77 -4.83 -7.41
C ASP A 85 17.91 -4.45 -6.19
N ALA A 86 18.41 -4.69 -4.98
CA ALA A 86 17.73 -4.29 -3.75
C ALA A 86 17.65 -2.76 -3.63
N GLN A 87 18.72 -2.04 -3.96
CA GLN A 87 18.76 -0.58 -3.90
C GLN A 87 17.81 0.06 -4.91
N ALA A 88 17.71 -0.48 -6.13
CA ALA A 88 16.77 -0.03 -7.14
C ALA A 88 15.31 -0.16 -6.65
N LYS A 89 14.95 -1.33 -6.09
CA LYS A 89 13.62 -1.55 -5.52
C LYS A 89 13.30 -0.62 -4.36
N VAL A 90 14.25 -0.43 -3.42
CA VAL A 90 14.08 0.49 -2.29
C VAL A 90 13.89 1.93 -2.77
N SER A 91 14.61 2.35 -3.81
CA SER A 91 14.45 3.69 -4.38
C SER A 91 13.08 3.89 -5.05
N GLU A 92 12.59 2.87 -5.76
CA GLU A 92 11.27 2.90 -6.38
C GLU A 92 10.15 2.94 -5.33
N GLU A 93 10.24 2.07 -4.31
CA GLU A 93 9.32 2.06 -3.17
C GLU A 93 9.32 3.40 -2.42
N ALA A 94 10.50 3.98 -2.15
CA ALA A 94 10.60 5.29 -1.49
C ALA A 94 9.92 6.40 -2.30
N SER A 95 10.03 6.36 -3.64
CA SER A 95 9.36 7.33 -4.52
C SER A 95 7.84 7.19 -4.48
N MET A 96 7.32 5.95 -4.45
CA MET A 96 5.89 5.69 -4.31
C MET A 96 5.37 6.13 -2.94
N VAL A 97 6.11 5.84 -1.87
CA VAL A 97 5.77 6.28 -0.51
C VAL A 97 5.72 7.81 -0.44
N GLY A 98 6.66 8.53 -1.05
CA GLY A 98 6.61 9.99 -1.16
C GLY A 98 5.34 10.48 -1.86
N SER A 99 5.04 9.96 -3.05
CA SER A 99 3.84 10.36 -3.82
C SER A 99 2.53 10.06 -3.07
N THR A 100 2.46 8.94 -2.36
CA THR A 100 1.28 8.58 -1.55
C THR A 100 1.13 9.46 -0.32
N MET A 101 2.23 9.86 0.31
CA MET A 101 2.24 10.81 1.42
C MET A 101 1.68 12.17 0.99
N ASP A 102 2.13 12.68 -0.17
CA ASP A 102 1.67 13.96 -0.72
C ASP A 102 0.16 13.95 -1.03
N LYS A 103 -0.33 12.85 -1.64
CA LYS A 103 -1.77 12.64 -1.89
C LYS A 103 -2.56 12.59 -0.58
N LEU A 104 -2.03 11.90 0.43
CA LEU A 104 -2.69 11.81 1.74
C LEU A 104 -2.79 13.19 2.39
N GLU A 105 -1.76 14.02 2.29
CA GLU A 105 -1.77 15.37 2.85
C GLU A 105 -2.77 16.27 2.12
N HIS A 106 -2.86 16.17 0.80
CA HIS A 106 -3.90 16.84 0.02
C HIS A 106 -5.31 16.43 0.48
N ILE A 107 -5.57 15.12 0.61
CA ILE A 107 -6.87 14.59 1.04
C ILE A 107 -7.21 15.09 2.46
N LYS A 108 -6.25 15.13 3.38
CA LYS A 108 -6.48 15.68 4.73
C LYS A 108 -6.92 17.13 4.68
N LYS A 109 -6.27 17.95 3.86
CA LYS A 109 -6.61 19.36 3.70
C LYS A 109 -8.03 19.53 3.14
N GLU A 110 -8.36 18.78 2.10
CA GLU A 110 -9.70 18.77 1.50
C GLU A 110 -10.78 18.35 2.52
N ILE A 111 -10.50 17.35 3.37
CA ILE A 111 -11.41 16.95 4.45
C ILE A 111 -11.67 18.10 5.44
N VAL A 112 -10.65 18.90 5.77
CA VAL A 112 -10.81 20.06 6.66
C VAL A 112 -11.68 21.12 6.01
N GLU A 113 -11.38 21.47 4.75
CA GLU A 113 -12.16 22.45 3.99
C GLU A 113 -13.63 22.02 3.84
N LEU A 114 -13.89 20.75 3.51
CA LEU A 114 -15.25 20.20 3.42
C LEU A 114 -15.98 20.20 4.77
N LYS A 115 -15.26 19.96 5.88
CA LYS A 115 -15.86 20.05 7.22
C LYS A 115 -16.28 21.47 7.55
N GLU A 116 -15.47 22.46 7.22
CA GLU A 116 -15.77 23.89 7.41
C GLU A 116 -16.95 24.34 6.55
N GLN A 117 -16.97 23.97 5.26
CA GLN A 117 -18.10 24.24 4.37
C GLN A 117 -19.39 23.63 4.91
N ARG A 118 -19.35 22.37 5.34
CA ARG A 118 -20.51 21.71 5.95
C ARG A 118 -20.99 22.45 7.20
N THR A 119 -20.10 22.90 8.08
CA THR A 119 -20.51 23.66 9.28
C THR A 119 -21.16 24.99 8.92
N SER A 120 -20.66 25.69 7.91
CA SER A 120 -21.25 26.93 7.39
C SER A 120 -22.64 26.68 6.83
N LEU A 121 -22.81 25.67 5.98
CA LEU A 121 -24.11 25.29 5.42
C LEU A 121 -25.11 24.88 6.51
N CYS A 122 -24.67 24.16 7.54
CA CYS A 122 -25.52 23.83 8.69
C CYS A 122 -25.99 25.08 9.45
N ALA A 123 -25.16 26.12 9.56
CA ALA A 123 -25.56 27.37 10.20
C ALA A 123 -26.61 28.10 9.36
N ILE A 124 -26.38 28.23 8.05
CA ILE A 124 -27.34 28.84 7.10
C ILE A 124 -28.67 28.09 7.12
N LEU A 125 -28.64 26.75 7.13
CA LEU A 125 -29.87 25.95 7.17
C LEU A 125 -30.68 26.18 8.46
N LYS A 126 -30.01 26.37 9.59
CA LYS A 126 -30.68 26.69 10.87
C LYS A 126 -31.33 28.07 10.81
N GLU A 127 -30.63 29.06 10.28
CA GLU A 127 -31.15 30.41 10.10
C GLU A 127 -32.38 30.41 9.18
N GLN A 128 -32.30 29.73 8.03
CA GLN A 128 -33.41 29.62 7.10
C GLN A 128 -34.65 28.96 7.74
N LYS A 129 -34.45 27.90 8.52
CA LYS A 129 -35.56 27.25 9.24
C LYS A 129 -36.24 28.17 10.26
N GLN A 130 -35.46 29.03 10.92
CA GLN A 130 -36.04 30.01 11.83
C GLN A 130 -36.84 31.06 11.07
N LEU A 131 -36.30 31.58 9.97
CA LEU A 131 -37.01 32.55 9.13
C LEU A 131 -38.31 31.97 8.55
N ASP A 132 -38.30 30.73 8.09
CA ASP A 132 -39.50 30.05 7.58
C ASP A 132 -40.55 29.88 8.70
N HIS A 133 -40.13 29.54 9.92
CA HIS A 133 -41.02 29.44 11.07
C HIS A 133 -41.65 30.79 11.44
N ASP A 134 -40.84 31.85 11.47
CA ASP A 134 -41.30 33.20 11.78
C ASP A 134 -42.26 33.73 10.70
N ALA A 135 -41.97 33.43 9.42
CA ALA A 135 -42.85 33.77 8.31
C ALA A 135 -44.19 33.04 8.41
N GLN A 136 -44.17 31.75 8.75
CA GLN A 136 -45.39 30.96 8.94
C GLN A 136 -46.25 31.50 10.09
N ALA A 137 -45.62 31.91 11.21
CA ALA A 137 -46.33 32.52 12.32
C ALA A 137 -47.03 33.83 11.91
N LYS A 138 -46.37 34.69 11.13
CA LYS A 138 -46.96 35.93 10.59
C LYS A 138 -48.11 35.66 9.62
N VAL A 139 -47.99 34.64 8.78
CA VAL A 139 -49.08 34.24 7.87
C VAL A 139 -50.31 33.85 8.69
N HIS A 140 -50.13 33.06 9.75
CA HIS A 140 -51.23 32.64 10.61
C HIS A 140 -51.89 33.82 11.33
N GLU A 141 -51.10 34.79 11.82
CA GLU A 141 -51.63 36.04 12.41
C GLU A 141 -52.47 36.83 11.40
N ILE A 142 -51.99 36.98 10.16
CA ILE A 142 -52.73 37.65 9.10
C ILE A 142 -54.02 36.89 8.74
N GLU A 143 -54.01 35.56 8.71
CA GLU A 143 -55.20 34.75 8.46
C GLU A 143 -56.27 34.91 9.57
N GLU A 144 -55.84 35.02 10.83
CA GLU A 144 -56.71 35.33 11.96
C GLU A 144 -57.31 36.74 11.84
N ASP A 145 -56.50 37.74 11.49
CA ASP A 145 -56.95 39.13 11.27
C ASP A 145 -57.97 39.22 10.13
N ILE A 146 -57.72 38.53 9.01
CA ILE A 146 -58.66 38.45 7.89
C ILE A 146 -59.99 37.84 8.36
N SER A 147 -59.94 36.74 9.10
CA SER A 147 -61.14 36.07 9.63
C SER A 147 -61.94 36.98 10.56
N ALA A 148 -61.26 37.77 11.40
CA ALA A 148 -61.90 38.76 12.26
C ALA A 148 -62.59 39.86 11.45
N LEU A 149 -61.91 40.41 10.43
CA LEU A 149 -62.45 41.44 9.54
C LEU A 149 -63.66 40.94 8.74
N GLU A 150 -63.62 39.72 8.19
CA GLU A 150 -64.74 39.12 7.48
C GLU A 150 -65.98 39.00 8.39
N ASN A 151 -65.79 38.59 9.64
CA ASN A 151 -66.87 38.48 10.63
C ASN A 151 -67.48 39.86 10.96
N THR A 152 -66.67 40.91 11.14
CA THR A 152 -67.19 42.27 11.35
C THR A 152 -67.94 42.82 10.14
N THR A 153 -67.46 42.51 8.94
CA THR A 153 -68.11 42.92 7.68
C THR A 153 -69.49 42.27 7.55
N ARG A 154 -69.60 40.97 7.82
CA ARG A 154 -70.90 40.26 7.85
C ARG A 154 -71.88 40.84 8.86
N LEU A 155 -71.38 41.24 10.05
CA LEU A 155 -72.22 41.89 11.06
C LEU A 155 -72.73 43.25 10.56
N ASN A 156 -71.87 44.04 9.92
CA ASN A 156 -72.25 45.33 9.35
C ASN A 156 -73.30 45.18 8.24
N ASP A 157 -73.16 44.19 7.35
CA ASP A 157 -74.16 43.90 6.32
C ASP A 157 -75.52 43.56 6.93
N ALA A 158 -75.53 42.75 8.00
CA ALA A 158 -76.76 42.43 8.73
C ALA A 158 -77.40 43.68 9.37
N ILE A 159 -76.60 44.58 9.95
CA ILE A 159 -77.09 45.87 10.49
C ILE A 159 -77.68 46.73 9.37
N VAL A 160 -77.02 46.82 8.21
CA VAL A 160 -77.50 47.59 7.06
C VAL A 160 -78.84 47.07 6.57
N GLU A 161 -79.01 45.76 6.43
CA GLU A 161 -80.30 45.16 6.03
C GLU A 161 -81.40 45.41 7.06
N ASN A 162 -81.09 45.33 8.36
CA ASN A 162 -82.03 45.68 9.43
C ASN A 162 -82.46 47.16 9.35
N LEU A 163 -81.52 48.08 9.12
CA LEU A 163 -81.82 49.51 8.96
C LEU A 163 -82.66 49.78 7.71
N LYS A 164 -82.40 49.10 6.59
CA LYS A 164 -83.23 49.18 5.37
C LYS A 164 -84.67 48.74 5.67
N SER A 165 -84.84 47.60 6.35
CA SER A 165 -86.16 47.09 6.75
C SER A 165 -86.91 48.06 7.67
N LEU A 166 -86.22 48.63 8.67
CA LEU A 166 -86.81 49.61 9.59
C LEU A 166 -87.21 50.91 8.88
N ARG A 167 -86.40 51.37 7.92
CA ARG A 167 -86.74 52.52 7.06
C ARG A 167 -88.03 52.28 6.29
N VAL A 168 -88.20 51.12 5.66
CA VAL A 168 -89.43 50.77 4.92
C VAL A 168 -90.64 50.81 5.87
N ARG A 169 -90.54 50.23 7.06
CA ARG A 169 -91.62 50.27 8.07
C ARG A 169 -91.97 51.68 8.52
N LEU A 170 -90.97 52.54 8.73
CA LEU A 170 -91.20 53.95 9.09
C LEU A 170 -91.90 54.73 7.99
N VAL A 171 -91.59 54.46 6.72
CA VAL A 171 -92.29 55.08 5.59
C VAL A 171 -93.76 54.68 5.60
N ILE A 172 -94.06 53.40 5.78
CA ILE A 172 -95.44 52.89 5.89
C ILE A 172 -96.19 53.58 7.04
N LEU A 173 -95.63 53.56 8.25
CA LEU A 173 -96.24 54.21 9.42
C LEU A 173 -96.47 55.71 9.22
N LYS A 174 -95.54 56.39 8.55
CA LYS A 174 -95.66 57.82 8.23
C LYS A 174 -96.82 58.08 7.28
N ASP A 175 -97.00 57.24 6.27
CA ASP A 175 -98.11 57.37 5.33
C ASP A 175 -99.45 56.98 5.98
N ASP A 176 -99.48 55.97 6.86
CA ASP A 176 -100.64 55.64 7.69
C ASP A 176 -101.03 56.83 8.59
N LEU A 177 -100.06 57.48 9.24
CA LEU A 177 -100.30 58.65 10.09
C LEU A 177 -100.86 59.83 9.27
N LYS A 178 -100.35 60.08 8.07
CA LYS A 178 -100.91 61.09 7.16
C LYS A 178 -102.35 60.77 6.79
N SER A 179 -102.67 59.49 6.55
CA SER A 179 -104.02 59.07 6.20
C SER A 179 -105.01 59.31 7.34
N LEU A 180 -104.58 59.20 8.60
CA LEU A 180 -105.37 59.53 9.80
C LEU A 180 -105.62 61.03 9.95
N ASN A 181 -104.67 61.89 9.59
CA ASN A 181 -104.84 63.35 9.63
C ASN A 181 -105.77 63.89 8.54
N CYS A 182 -106.21 63.08 7.57
CA CYS A 182 -107.22 63.46 6.57
C CYS A 182 -108.67 63.33 7.07
N PHE A 183 -108.89 62.90 8.32
CA PHE A 183 -110.23 62.73 8.93
C PHE A 183 -110.56 63.80 10.00
N THR A 184 -109.74 64.85 10.12
CA THR A 184 -110.03 66.09 10.88
C THR A 184 -110.18 67.27 9.93
#